data_AF-A0AB37ZZ64-F1
#
_entry.id   AF-A0AB37ZZ64-F1
#
_cell.length_a   1.000
_cell.length_b   1.000
_cell.length_c   1.000
_cell.angle_alpha   90.00
_cell.angle_beta   90.00
_cell.angle_gamma   90.00
#
_symmetry.space_group_name_H-M   'P 1'
#
loop_
_entity.id
_entity.type
_entity.pdbx_description
1 polymer ?
#
loop_
_entity_poly.entity_id
_entity_poly.type
_entity_poly.pdbx_seq_one_letter_code
_entity_poly.pdbx_strand_id
1 'polypeptide(L)'
;MANYYTGFICNNGHVRSSYGECSETFCPECGSEVLHQCPSCNTLIRGIKNDDFSSFYKYKRPNYCFKCSKPLPWTEKILENSVELLSLDTQLDSETKALIKNALPDLLVETPTTNVAIAKYQTYMSGASKIVKDGMRNLLVDVLSETVKKSLFG
;
A
#
# COMPACT_ATOMS: atom_id res chain seq x y z
N MET A 1 -19.54 20.24 -5.28
CA MET A 1 -18.72 19.05 -5.62
C MET A 1 -17.31 19.33 -5.12
N ALA A 2 -16.72 18.44 -4.32
CA ALA A 2 -15.34 18.65 -3.86
C ALA A 2 -14.39 18.49 -5.05
N ASN A 3 -13.67 19.55 -5.40
CA ASN A 3 -12.60 19.49 -6.38
C ASN A 3 -11.34 18.96 -5.70
N TYR A 4 -10.60 18.10 -6.38
CA TYR A 4 -9.32 17.56 -5.93
C TYR A 4 -8.23 18.02 -6.90
N TYR A 5 -7.05 18.30 -6.38
CA TYR A 5 -5.86 18.44 -7.21
C TYR A 5 -5.44 17.09 -7.78
N THR A 6 -4.61 17.12 -8.82
CA THR A 6 -3.97 15.91 -9.35
C THR A 6 -2.79 15.52 -8.47
N GLY A 7 -2.76 14.25 -8.04
CA GLY A 7 -1.63 13.65 -7.35
C GLY A 7 -0.61 13.09 -8.33
N PHE A 8 0.66 13.39 -8.11
CA PHE A 8 1.81 12.86 -8.85
C PHE A 8 2.58 11.93 -7.94
N ILE A 9 2.58 10.64 -8.25
CA ILE A 9 3.12 9.58 -7.40
C ILE A 9 3.87 8.59 -8.27
N CYS A 10 5.07 8.20 -7.86
CA CYS A 10 5.85 7.26 -8.65
C CYS A 10 5.33 5.82 -8.54
N ASN A 11 5.76 4.93 -9.45
CA ASN A 11 5.37 3.52 -9.43
C ASN A 11 5.71 2.78 -8.11
N ASN A 12 6.63 3.31 -7.30
CA ASN A 12 6.98 2.78 -5.98
C ASN A 12 6.21 3.46 -4.82
N GLY A 13 5.35 4.44 -5.11
CA GLY A 13 4.45 5.04 -4.13
C GLY A 13 4.98 6.29 -3.43
N HIS A 14 6.12 6.83 -3.85
CA HIS A 14 6.58 8.11 -3.32
C HIS A 14 5.80 9.28 -3.93
N VAL A 15 5.25 10.14 -3.08
CA VAL A 15 4.46 11.30 -3.49
C VAL A 15 5.40 12.42 -3.93
N ARG A 16 5.31 12.82 -5.21
CA ARG A 16 6.05 13.96 -5.77
C ARG A 16 5.29 15.26 -5.59
N SER A 17 3.98 15.21 -5.82
CA SER A 17 3.10 16.34 -5.60
C SER A 17 1.69 15.86 -5.29
N SER A 18 0.98 16.62 -4.50
CA SER A 18 -0.45 16.42 -4.22
C SER A 18 -1.30 17.65 -4.53
N TYR A 19 -0.69 18.68 -5.10
CA TYR A 19 -1.26 20.00 -5.39
C TYR A 19 -1.43 20.27 -6.89
N GLY A 20 -1.28 19.26 -7.75
CA GLY A 20 -1.56 19.40 -9.19
C GLY A 20 -0.38 19.82 -10.05
N GLU A 21 0.79 20.09 -9.47
CA GLU A 21 1.98 20.55 -10.19
C GLU A 21 3.17 19.62 -9.94
N CYS A 22 3.77 19.08 -11.01
CA CYS A 22 5.01 18.31 -10.95
C CYS A 22 5.67 18.30 -12.34
N SER A 23 6.94 18.70 -12.42
CA SER A 23 7.74 18.67 -13.65
C SER A 23 8.58 17.40 -13.80
N GLU A 24 8.57 16.53 -12.80
CA GLU A 24 9.41 15.34 -12.74
C GLU A 24 8.76 14.17 -13.48
N THR A 25 9.39 13.69 -14.55
CA THR A 25 8.96 12.46 -15.24
C THR A 25 9.38 11.20 -14.46
N PHE A 26 10.48 11.28 -13.72
CA PHE A 26 11.03 10.19 -12.92
C PHE A 26 11.27 10.64 -11.49
N CYS A 27 11.05 9.71 -10.56
CA CYS A 27 11.22 9.92 -9.14
C CYS A 27 12.71 10.11 -8.78
N PRO A 28 13.12 11.23 -8.17
CA PRO A 28 14.53 11.44 -7.79
C PRO A 28 15.01 10.46 -6.70
N GLU A 29 14.09 9.96 -5.85
CA GLU A 29 14.45 9.02 -4.77
C GLU A 29 14.68 7.58 -5.24
N CYS A 30 14.06 7.13 -6.34
CA CYS A 30 14.11 5.71 -6.74
C CYS A 30 14.15 5.44 -8.25
N GLY A 31 14.19 6.48 -9.08
CA GLY A 31 14.27 6.37 -10.54
C GLY A 31 13.01 5.89 -11.26
N SER A 32 11.94 5.50 -10.54
CA SER A 32 10.72 5.01 -11.18
C SER A 32 9.88 6.14 -11.78
N GLU A 33 9.18 5.86 -12.88
CA GLU A 33 8.24 6.78 -13.54
C GLU A 33 7.21 7.38 -12.55
N VAL A 34 6.90 8.66 -12.75
CA VAL A 34 5.90 9.42 -11.99
C VAL A 34 4.56 9.36 -12.72
N LEU A 35 3.55 8.85 -12.03
CA LEU A 35 2.19 8.74 -12.55
C LEU A 35 1.29 9.83 -11.99
N HIS A 36 0.38 10.30 -12.83
CA HIS A 36 -0.71 11.21 -12.44
C HIS A 36 -2.09 10.67 -12.84
N GLN A 37 -2.14 9.52 -13.50
CA GLN A 37 -3.34 8.81 -13.92
C GLN A 37 -3.25 7.33 -13.53
N CYS A 38 -4.41 6.73 -13.27
CA CYS A 38 -4.51 5.29 -13.07
C CYS A 38 -4.17 4.55 -14.38
N PRO A 39 -3.16 3.67 -14.40
CA PRO A 39 -2.77 2.94 -15.62
C PRO A 39 -3.87 2.05 -16.20
N SER A 40 -4.86 1.66 -15.38
CA SER A 40 -5.94 0.78 -15.80
C SER A 40 -7.15 1.49 -16.41
N CYS A 41 -7.37 2.77 -16.13
CA CYS A 41 -8.58 3.48 -16.58
C CYS A 41 -8.36 4.97 -16.91
N ASN A 42 -7.10 5.42 -16.93
CA ASN A 42 -6.63 6.76 -17.28
C ASN A 42 -7.26 7.90 -16.45
N THR A 43 -7.86 7.58 -15.30
CA THR A 43 -8.46 8.60 -14.43
C THR A 43 -7.40 9.23 -13.55
N LEU A 44 -7.45 10.56 -13.41
CA LEU A 44 -6.51 11.31 -12.58
C LEU A 44 -6.47 10.79 -11.15
N ILE A 45 -5.26 10.64 -10.62
CA ILE A 45 -5.04 10.24 -9.23
C ILE A 45 -5.40 11.44 -8.36
N ARG A 46 -6.23 11.23 -7.33
CA ARG A 46 -6.67 12.30 -6.43
C ARG A 46 -5.54 12.70 -5.49
N GLY A 47 -5.13 13.96 -5.57
CA GLY A 47 -4.29 14.66 -4.60
C GLY A 47 -5.12 15.16 -3.41
N ILE A 48 -4.71 16.27 -2.80
CA ILE A 48 -5.50 16.89 -1.72
C ILE A 48 -6.79 17.50 -2.28
N LYS A 49 -7.77 17.74 -1.39
CA LYS A 49 -8.97 18.49 -1.75
C LYS A 49 -8.64 19.99 -1.86
N ASN A 50 -9.32 20.68 -2.77
CA ASN A 50 -9.07 22.09 -3.05
C ASN A 50 -9.45 23.03 -1.91
N ASP A 51 -10.32 22.61 -0.99
CA ASP A 51 -10.76 23.36 0.19
C ASP A 51 -9.88 23.08 1.43
N ASP A 52 -8.93 22.15 1.32
CA ASP A 52 -8.09 21.70 2.42
C ASP A 52 -6.77 22.49 2.45
N PHE A 53 -6.87 23.77 2.84
CA PHE A 53 -5.72 24.67 3.03
C PHE A 53 -5.05 24.52 4.41
N SER A 54 -5.54 23.60 5.23
CA SER A 54 -4.97 23.31 6.55
C SER A 54 -3.63 22.57 6.38
N SER A 55 -2.54 23.21 6.81
CA SER A 55 -1.18 22.64 6.88
C SER A 55 -1.06 21.41 7.78
N PHE A 56 -2.14 21.01 8.48
CA PHE A 56 -2.17 19.86 9.38
C PHE A 56 -2.59 18.56 8.70
N TYR A 57 -3.19 18.59 7.51
CA TYR A 57 -3.59 17.35 6.83
C TYR A 57 -2.42 16.77 6.05
N LYS A 58 -1.80 15.74 6.63
CA LYS A 58 -0.83 14.90 5.94
C LYS A 58 -1.57 14.12 4.84
N TYR A 59 -1.32 14.49 3.59
CA TYR A 59 -1.85 13.79 2.43
C TYR A 59 -1.57 12.28 2.52
N LYS A 60 -2.62 11.47 2.48
CA LYS A 60 -2.53 10.01 2.40
C LYS A 60 -2.79 9.59 0.96
N ARG A 61 -1.75 9.07 0.29
CA ARG A 61 -1.91 8.56 -1.08
C ARG A 61 -2.96 7.45 -1.15
N PRO A 62 -3.78 7.39 -2.21
CA PRO A 62 -4.72 6.30 -2.40
C PRO A 62 -4.00 4.97 -2.65
N ASN A 63 -4.56 3.85 -2.20
CA ASN A 63 -4.04 2.52 -2.53
C ASN A 63 -4.76 1.92 -3.76
N TYR A 64 -6.00 2.35 -4.02
CA TYR A 64 -6.85 1.85 -5.10
C TYR A 64 -7.42 3.03 -5.89
N CYS A 65 -7.68 2.80 -7.18
CA CYS A 65 -8.33 3.79 -8.02
C CYS A 65 -9.78 3.98 -7.58
N PHE A 66 -10.20 5.22 -7.35
CA PHE A 66 -11.59 5.52 -6.96
C PHE A 66 -12.63 5.22 -8.06
N LYS A 67 -12.20 5.10 -9.33
CA LYS A 67 -13.10 4.89 -10.47
C LYS A 67 -13.23 3.43 -10.86
N CYS A 68 -12.12 2.71 -10.98
CA CYS A 68 -12.13 1.31 -11.43
C CYS A 68 -11.85 0.29 -10.32
N SER A 69 -11.57 0.74 -9.10
CA SER A 69 -11.28 -0.09 -7.92
C SER A 69 -10.09 -1.05 -8.06
N LYS A 70 -9.30 -0.94 -9.13
CA LYS A 70 -8.04 -1.68 -9.24
C LYS A 70 -6.97 -1.06 -8.34
N PRO A 71 -6.07 -1.89 -7.77
CA PRO A 71 -4.92 -1.39 -7.02
C PRO A 71 -4.07 -0.49 -7.91
N LEU A 72 -3.45 0.53 -7.30
CA LEU A 72 -2.45 1.36 -7.97
C LEU A 72 -1.09 0.65 -7.94
N PRO A 73 -0.13 1.01 -8.83
CA PRO A 73 1.08 0.21 -9.02
C PRO A 73 1.90 -0.04 -7.75
N TRP A 74 1.95 0.94 -6.84
CA TRP A 74 2.62 0.75 -5.56
C TRP A 74 1.92 -0.27 -4.65
N THR A 75 0.59 -0.35 -4.69
CA THR A 75 -0.19 -1.33 -3.94
C THR A 75 -0.04 -2.73 -4.54
N GLU A 76 -0.02 -2.85 -5.86
CA GLU A 76 0.30 -4.11 -6.56
C GLU A 76 1.69 -4.62 -6.15
N LYS A 77 2.72 -3.76 -6.22
CA LYS A 77 4.08 -4.11 -5.82
C LYS A 77 4.20 -4.55 -4.37
N ILE A 78 3.46 -3.93 -3.45
CA ILE A 78 3.45 -4.36 -2.04
C ILE A 78 2.90 -5.78 -1.94
N LEU A 79 1.76 -6.07 -2.60
CA LEU A 79 1.16 -7.40 -2.58
C LEU A 79 2.08 -8.45 -3.23
N GLU A 80 2.69 -8.14 -4.37
CA GLU A 80 3.63 -9.00 -5.08
C GLU A 80 4.88 -9.28 -4.24
N ASN A 81 5.53 -8.24 -3.70
CA ASN A 81 6.71 -8.38 -2.87
C ASN A 81 6.41 -9.11 -1.55
N SER A 82 5.22 -8.93 -0.98
CA SER A 82 4.78 -9.72 0.17
C SER A 82 4.69 -11.21 -0.18
N VAL A 83 4.11 -11.55 -1.33
CA VAL A 83 4.03 -12.94 -1.79
C VAL A 83 5.43 -13.50 -2.06
N GLU A 84 6.33 -12.71 -2.64
CA GLU A 84 7.70 -13.12 -2.88
C GLU A 84 8.46 -13.36 -1.57
N LEU A 85 8.36 -12.47 -0.59
CA LEU A 85 8.95 -12.69 0.74
C LEU A 85 8.45 -13.99 1.38
N LEU A 86 7.16 -14.30 1.26
CA LEU A 86 6.59 -15.56 1.74
C LEU A 86 7.10 -16.77 0.95
N SER A 87 7.39 -16.61 -0.33
CA SER A 87 7.88 -17.70 -1.19
C SER A 87 9.25 -18.19 -0.70
N LEU A 88 10.10 -17.27 -0.22
CA LEU A 88 11.42 -17.54 0.35
C LEU A 88 11.39 -18.32 1.67
N ASP A 89 10.24 -18.39 2.35
CA ASP A 89 10.13 -19.12 3.60
C ASP A 89 10.06 -20.63 3.35
N THR A 90 11.07 -21.38 3.78
CA THR A 90 11.09 -22.85 3.62
C THR A 90 10.41 -23.59 4.77
N GLN A 91 9.99 -22.89 5.83
CA GLN A 91 9.37 -23.49 7.02
C GLN A 91 7.84 -23.55 6.89
N LEU A 92 7.26 -22.62 6.13
CA LEU A 92 5.82 -22.59 5.88
C LEU A 92 5.43 -23.52 4.72
N ASP A 93 4.37 -24.30 4.94
CA ASP A 93 3.72 -25.07 3.87
C ASP A 93 2.90 -24.15 2.93
N SER A 94 2.48 -24.70 1.79
CA SER A 94 1.75 -23.97 0.76
C SER A 94 0.39 -23.45 1.22
N GLU A 95 -0.31 -24.18 2.09
CA GLU A 95 -1.62 -23.79 2.61
C GLU A 95 -1.46 -22.59 3.54
N THR A 96 -0.49 -22.64 4.46
CA THR A 96 -0.17 -21.54 5.37
C THR A 96 0.23 -20.27 4.61
N LYS A 97 1.08 -20.39 3.58
CA LYS A 97 1.44 -19.26 2.70
C LYS A 97 0.21 -18.64 2.02
N ALA A 98 -0.73 -19.47 1.55
CA ALA A 98 -1.96 -18.99 0.92
C ALA A 98 -2.87 -18.26 1.92
N LEU A 99 -2.97 -18.73 3.16
CA LEU A 99 -3.75 -18.09 4.22
C LEU A 99 -3.21 -16.70 4.56
N ILE A 100 -1.88 -16.54 4.64
CA ILE A 100 -1.23 -15.24 4.86
C ILE A 100 -1.47 -14.33 3.66
N LYS A 101 -1.24 -14.81 2.43
CA LYS A 101 -1.45 -14.05 1.19
C LYS A 101 -2.86 -13.48 1.12
N ASN A 102 -3.87 -14.28 1.45
CA ASN A 102 -5.28 -13.88 1.38
C ASN A 102 -5.66 -12.84 2.45
N ALA A 103 -4.89 -12.71 3.53
CA ALA A 103 -5.12 -11.68 4.55
C ALA A 103 -4.58 -10.30 4.12
N LEU A 104 -3.55 -10.25 3.27
CA LEU A 104 -2.84 -9.00 2.94
C LEU A 104 -3.75 -7.88 2.38
N PRO A 105 -4.69 -8.12 1.44
CA PRO A 105 -5.52 -7.05 0.91
C PRO A 105 -6.33 -6.34 2.00
N ASP A 106 -6.95 -7.09 2.91
CA ASP A 106 -7.76 -6.56 4.01
C ASP A 106 -6.94 -5.83 5.08
N LEU A 107 -5.64 -6.13 5.19
CA LEU A 107 -4.73 -5.36 6.05
C LEU A 107 -4.44 -3.97 5.47
N LEU A 108 -4.38 -3.83 4.13
CA LEU A 108 -4.01 -2.59 3.45
C LEU A 108 -5.14 -1.55 3.37
N VAL A 109 -6.41 -1.99 3.41
CA VAL A 109 -7.57 -1.10 3.17
C VAL A 109 -8.58 -1.00 4.31
N GLU A 110 -8.35 -1.67 5.45
CA GLU A 110 -9.19 -1.55 6.65
C GLU A 110 -10.69 -1.78 6.37
N THR A 111 -11.05 -3.02 6.09
CA THR A 111 -12.42 -3.49 5.85
C THR A 111 -13.05 -4.04 7.13
N PRO A 112 -14.37 -4.35 7.14
CA PRO A 112 -14.99 -5.08 8.25
C PRO A 112 -14.32 -6.43 8.57
N THR A 113 -13.58 -7.01 7.62
CA THR A 113 -12.82 -8.26 7.80
C THR A 113 -11.40 -8.05 8.30
N THR A 114 -10.93 -6.81 8.51
CA THR A 114 -9.55 -6.53 8.94
C THR A 114 -9.18 -7.18 10.26
N ASN A 115 -10.08 -7.28 11.24
CA ASN A 115 -9.80 -8.01 12.48
C ASN A 115 -9.54 -9.50 12.23
N VAL A 116 -10.25 -10.11 11.26
CA VAL A 116 -10.02 -11.49 10.83
C VAL A 116 -8.68 -11.59 10.10
N ALA A 117 -8.36 -10.61 9.25
CA ALA A 117 -7.09 -10.57 8.53
C ALA A 117 -5.89 -10.43 9.49
N ILE A 118 -6.01 -9.59 10.53
CA ILE A 118 -5.03 -9.44 11.61
C ILE A 118 -4.82 -10.78 12.31
N ALA A 119 -5.91 -11.43 12.76
CA ALA A 119 -5.83 -12.70 13.46
C ALA A 119 -5.21 -13.81 12.58
N LYS A 120 -5.61 -13.91 11.31
CA LYS A 120 -5.02 -14.85 10.35
C LYS A 120 -3.53 -14.58 10.17
N TYR A 121 -3.16 -13.33 9.87
CA TYR A 121 -1.77 -12.96 9.66
C TYR A 121 -0.91 -13.30 10.86
N GLN A 122 -1.32 -12.93 12.08
CA GLN A 122 -0.56 -13.24 13.30
C GLN A 122 -0.43 -14.74 13.56
N THR A 123 -1.54 -15.47 13.43
CA THR A 123 -1.58 -16.92 13.67
C THR A 123 -0.60 -17.64 12.76
N TYR A 124 -0.65 -17.34 11.45
CA TYR A 124 0.12 -18.07 10.45
C TYR A 124 1.55 -17.53 10.28
N MET A 125 1.78 -16.22 10.40
CA MET A 125 3.14 -15.69 10.38
C MET A 125 3.96 -16.10 11.60
N SER A 126 3.36 -16.54 12.71
CA SER A 126 4.10 -17.01 13.87
C SER A 126 5.05 -18.17 13.55
N GLY A 127 4.71 -19.02 12.56
CA GLY A 127 5.53 -20.13 12.09
C GLY A 127 6.62 -19.76 11.08
N ALA A 128 6.63 -18.53 10.57
CA ALA A 128 7.61 -18.11 9.57
C ALA A 128 9.01 -17.90 10.17
N SER A 129 10.02 -18.02 9.32
CA SER A 129 11.40 -17.67 9.63
C SER A 129 11.52 -16.19 10.04
N LYS A 130 12.51 -15.89 10.88
CA LYS A 130 12.77 -14.52 11.34
C LYS A 130 13.02 -13.56 10.18
N ILE A 131 13.78 -13.99 9.17
CA ILE A 131 14.12 -13.18 7.99
C ILE A 131 12.84 -12.75 7.25
N VAL A 132 11.89 -13.66 7.05
CA VAL A 132 10.64 -13.35 6.36
C VAL A 132 9.73 -12.47 7.22
N LYS A 133 9.66 -12.70 8.53
CA LYS A 133 8.94 -11.82 9.47
C LYS A 133 9.48 -10.39 9.44
N ASP A 134 10.79 -10.22 9.53
CA ASP A 134 11.45 -8.91 9.52
C ASP A 134 11.26 -8.21 8.17
N GLY A 135 11.42 -8.94 7.06
CA GLY A 135 11.17 -8.43 5.71
C GLY A 135 9.73 -7.97 5.52
N MET A 136 8.75 -8.77 5.97
CA MET A 136 7.34 -8.43 5.86
C MET A 136 6.98 -7.21 6.72
N ARG A 137 7.53 -7.12 7.94
CA ARG A 137 7.35 -5.94 8.80
C ARG A 137 7.87 -4.68 8.11
N ASN A 138 9.09 -4.71 7.58
CA ASN A 138 9.69 -3.55 6.92
C ASN A 138 8.93 -3.14 5.65
N LEU A 139 8.39 -4.09 4.90
CA LEU A 139 7.58 -3.80 3.72
C LEU A 139 6.23 -3.15 4.06
N LEU A 140 5.58 -3.62 5.14
CA LEU A 140 4.20 -3.23 5.46
C LEU A 140 4.09 -2.01 6.40
N VAL A 141 5.11 -1.73 7.22
CA VAL A 141 5.03 -0.70 8.28
C VAL A 141 4.76 0.73 7.76
N ASP A 142 5.15 1.03 6.53
CA ASP A 142 4.92 2.37 5.94
C ASP A 142 3.57 2.51 5.24
N VAL A 143 2.83 1.40 5.10
CA VAL A 143 1.60 1.34 4.31
C VAL A 143 0.37 1.07 5.18
N LEU A 144 0.55 0.26 6.23
CA LEU A 144 -0.51 -0.08 7.16
C LEU A 144 -0.90 1.12 8.03
N SER A 145 -2.17 1.15 8.42
CA SER A 145 -2.67 2.17 9.35
C SER A 145 -2.05 2.03 10.73
N GLU A 146 -2.05 3.10 11.52
CA GLU A 146 -1.57 3.05 12.91
C GLU A 146 -2.28 1.97 13.72
N THR A 147 -3.56 1.74 13.47
CA THR A 147 -4.34 0.70 14.13
C THR A 147 -3.80 -0.69 13.79
N VAL A 148 -3.68 -1.01 12.50
CA VAL A 148 -3.20 -2.33 12.06
C VAL A 148 -1.75 -2.56 12.48
N LYS A 149 -0.89 -1.53 12.40
CA LYS A 149 0.51 -1.61 12.85
C LYS A 149 0.64 -1.93 14.32
N LYS A 150 -0.14 -1.27 15.18
CA LYS A 150 -0.15 -1.54 16.62
C LYS A 150 -0.61 -2.97 16.90
N SER A 151 -1.62 -3.46 16.18
CA SER A 151 -2.07 -4.85 16.35
C SER A 151 -1.01 -5.86 15.91
N LEU A 152 -0.30 -5.63 14.79
CA LEU A 152 0.63 -6.60 14.22
C LEU A 152 2.05 -6.55 14.81
N PHE A 153 2.53 -5.35 15.14
CA PHE A 153 3.94 -5.07 15.45
C PHE A 153 4.16 -4.32 16.77
N GLY A 154 3.07 -3.98 17.47
CA GLY A 154 3.10 -3.29 18.75
C GLY A 154 3.25 -4.21 19.94
#